data_AF-A0A1A8QLL0-F1
#
_entry.id   AF-A0A1A8QLL0-F1
#
_cell.length_a   1.000
_cell.length_b   1.000
_cell.length_c   1.000
_cell.angle_alpha   90.00
_cell.angle_beta   90.00
_cell.angle_gamma   90.00
#
_symmetry.space_group_name_H-M   'P 1'
#
loop_
_entity.id
_entity.type
_entity.pdbx_description
1 polymer ?
#
loop_
_entity_poly.entity_id
_entity_poly.type
_entity_poly.pdbx_seq_one_letter_code
_entity_poly.pdbx_strand_id
1 'polypeptide(L)'
;MNACRKRSSYFTPLEQEVLLQTYEEYGHVFSKKSNTAAASKERKAAWEKIAARVNACNSSGEKRTWIQLKMKYKNLIQKANRKRAESMAGQHQDRDASTSTTQLDTLPVKELYKQHLKKSIEKTVMEIKYLDRKLKKVDLAILLLERQLRE
;
A
#
# COMPACT_ATOMS: atom_id res chain seq x y z
N MET A 1 -10.53 2.89 38.36
CA MET A 1 -9.06 3.02 38.23
C MET A 1 -8.73 3.26 36.77
N ASN A 2 -8.45 4.50 36.38
CA ASN A 2 -8.14 4.85 35.00
C ASN A 2 -6.70 4.43 34.68
N ALA A 3 -6.53 3.38 33.88
CA ALA A 3 -5.21 2.93 33.45
C ALA A 3 -4.51 4.06 32.68
N CYS A 4 -3.45 4.62 33.26
CA CYS A 4 -2.55 5.55 32.58
C CYS A 4 -1.98 4.84 31.35
N ARG A 5 -2.50 5.17 30.17
CA ARG A 5 -2.13 4.53 28.90
C ARG A 5 -0.71 4.99 28.55
N LYS A 6 0.29 4.21 28.97
CA LYS A 6 1.69 4.46 28.61
C LYS A 6 1.81 4.53 27.08
N ARG A 7 2.50 5.55 26.58
CA ARG A 7 2.77 5.68 25.15
C ARG A 7 3.60 4.47 24.72
N SER A 8 3.11 3.74 23.72
CA SER A 8 3.86 2.63 23.11
C SER A 8 5.23 3.13 22.66
N SER A 9 6.29 2.33 22.87
CA SER A 9 7.62 2.70 22.37
C SER A 9 7.58 2.90 20.85
N TYR A 10 8.47 3.74 20.33
CA TYR A 10 8.59 3.97 18.91
C TYR A 10 9.03 2.70 18.18
N PHE A 11 8.55 2.52 16.96
CA PHE A 11 9.06 1.47 16.08
C PHE A 11 10.45 1.86 15.59
N THR A 12 11.43 0.99 15.80
CA THR A 12 12.79 1.14 15.27
C THR A 12 12.78 1.08 13.73
N PRO A 13 13.80 1.60 13.04
CA PRO A 13 13.91 1.48 11.58
C PRO A 13 13.90 0.01 11.12
N LEU A 14 14.61 -0.87 11.83
CA LEU A 14 14.66 -2.31 11.53
C LEU A 14 13.28 -2.98 11.65
N GLU A 15 12.52 -2.68 12.72
CA GLU A 15 11.15 -3.19 12.85
C GLU A 15 10.26 -2.75 11.69
N GLN A 16 10.45 -1.51 11.21
CA GLN A 16 9.67 -0.96 10.09
C GLN A 16 10.06 -1.60 8.75
N GLU A 17 11.33 -1.88 8.55
CA GLU A 17 11.85 -2.59 7.37
C GLU A 17 11.31 -4.01 7.31
N VAL A 18 11.46 -4.78 8.40
CA VAL A 18 10.95 -6.15 8.50
C VAL A 18 9.43 -6.21 8.31
N LEU A 19 8.70 -5.21 8.85
CA LEU A 19 7.26 -5.06 8.64
C LEU A 19 6.92 -4.90 7.14
N LEU A 20 7.61 -4.02 6.42
CA LEU A 20 7.35 -3.77 5.01
C LEU A 20 7.71 -4.99 4.15
N GLN A 21 8.90 -5.56 4.35
CA GLN A 21 9.38 -6.73 3.61
C GLN A 21 8.45 -7.93 3.81
N THR A 22 8.12 -8.25 5.07
CA THR A 22 7.25 -9.41 5.35
C THR A 22 5.84 -9.17 4.82
N TYR A 23 5.33 -7.93 4.83
CA TYR A 23 4.03 -7.62 4.25
C TYR A 23 3.99 -7.90 2.74
N GLU A 24 5.06 -7.60 2.01
CA GLU A 24 5.16 -7.88 0.57
C GLU A 24 5.06 -9.37 0.25
N GLU A 25 5.67 -10.24 1.08
CA GLU A 25 5.54 -11.71 0.95
C GLU A 25 4.07 -12.16 1.04
N TYR A 26 3.31 -11.59 1.97
CA TYR A 26 1.87 -11.86 2.14
C TYR A 26 0.98 -11.00 1.23
N GLY A 27 1.55 -10.28 0.26
CA GLY A 27 0.80 -9.39 -0.64
C GLY A 27 -0.38 -10.09 -1.33
N HIS A 28 -0.21 -11.36 -1.70
CA HIS A 28 -1.25 -12.19 -2.31
C HIS A 28 -2.45 -12.47 -1.38
N VAL A 29 -2.25 -12.48 -0.07
CA VAL A 29 -3.33 -12.64 0.93
C VAL A 29 -4.11 -11.34 1.08
N PHE A 30 -3.40 -10.20 1.09
CA PHE A 30 -4.02 -8.90 1.30
C PHE A 30 -4.65 -8.29 0.04
N SER A 31 -4.21 -8.70 -1.16
CA SER A 31 -4.76 -8.21 -2.43
C SER A 31 -6.13 -8.80 -2.79
N LYS A 32 -6.47 -9.98 -2.26
CA LYS A 32 -7.74 -10.66 -2.55
C LYS A 32 -8.92 -9.84 -2.01
N LYS A 33 -9.81 -9.41 -2.91
CA LYS A 33 -11.10 -8.79 -2.56
C LYS A 33 -12.12 -9.87 -2.17
N SER A 34 -11.87 -10.56 -1.05
CA SER A 34 -12.79 -11.57 -0.49
C SER A 34 -13.21 -11.19 0.93
N ASN A 35 -14.50 -11.41 1.22
CA ASN A 35 -15.15 -11.14 2.50
C ASN A 35 -15.53 -12.42 3.27
N THR A 36 -15.09 -13.60 2.80
CA THR A 36 -15.39 -14.86 3.47
C THR A 36 -14.75 -14.93 4.86
N ALA A 37 -15.36 -15.70 5.78
CA ALA A 37 -14.80 -15.93 7.11
C ALA A 37 -13.40 -16.56 7.02
N ALA A 38 -13.19 -17.47 6.06
CA ALA A 38 -11.89 -18.08 5.77
C ALA A 38 -10.84 -17.03 5.37
N ALA A 39 -11.15 -16.13 4.43
CA ALA A 39 -10.24 -15.06 4.02
C ALA A 39 -9.90 -14.11 5.17
N SER A 40 -10.86 -13.84 6.06
CA SER A 40 -10.61 -13.01 7.25
C SER A 40 -9.71 -13.69 8.27
N LYS A 41 -9.85 -15.01 8.47
CA LYS A 41 -8.92 -15.81 9.29
C LYS A 41 -7.52 -15.84 8.67
N GLU A 42 -7.42 -16.03 7.36
CA GLU A 42 -6.16 -16.05 6.61
C GLU A 42 -5.40 -14.71 6.75
N ARG A 43 -6.09 -13.57 6.57
CA ARG A 43 -5.50 -12.23 6.79
C ARG A 43 -5.02 -12.03 8.23
N LYS A 44 -5.78 -12.51 9.22
CA LYS A 44 -5.38 -12.42 10.63
C LYS A 44 -4.12 -13.25 10.88
N ALA A 45 -4.09 -14.49 10.40
CA ALA A 45 -2.92 -15.37 10.52
C ALA A 45 -1.68 -14.79 9.84
N ALA A 46 -1.82 -14.15 8.67
CA ALA A 46 -0.73 -13.45 8.01
C ALA A 46 -0.18 -12.30 8.88
N TRP A 47 -1.06 -11.48 9.45
CA TRP A 47 -0.67 -10.41 10.37
C TRP A 47 0.00 -10.92 11.66
N GLU A 48 -0.42 -12.08 12.19
CA GLU A 48 0.22 -12.73 13.34
C GLU A 48 1.63 -13.24 12.99
N LYS A 49 1.82 -13.84 11.81
CA LYS A 49 3.14 -14.25 11.32
C LYS A 49 4.09 -13.06 11.13
N ILE A 50 3.59 -11.95 10.59
CA ILE A 50 4.34 -10.68 10.51
C ILE A 50 4.74 -10.22 11.91
N ALA A 51 3.82 -10.27 12.88
CA ALA A 51 4.12 -9.89 14.26
C ALA A 51 5.19 -10.77 14.91
N ALA A 52 5.15 -12.08 14.66
CA ALA A 52 6.18 -12.99 15.15
C ALA A 52 7.57 -12.62 14.62
N ARG A 53 7.70 -12.35 13.31
CA ARG A 53 8.99 -11.94 12.70
C ARG A 53 9.49 -10.61 13.24
N VAL A 54 8.64 -9.58 13.28
CA VAL A 54 9.02 -8.27 13.81
C VAL A 54 9.46 -8.36 15.27
N ASN A 55 8.74 -9.14 16.08
CA ASN A 55 9.09 -9.33 17.49
C ASN A 55 10.38 -10.14 17.68
N ALA A 56 10.71 -11.06 16.78
CA ALA A 56 11.98 -11.80 16.81
C ALA A 56 13.18 -10.88 16.52
N CYS A 57 13.00 -9.86 15.68
CA CYS A 57 14.03 -8.84 15.41
C CYS A 57 14.04 -7.69 16.42
N ASN A 58 13.09 -7.62 17.35
CA ASN A 58 12.99 -6.52 18.29
C ASN A 58 13.89 -6.71 19.51
N SER A 59 14.99 -5.96 19.56
CA SER A 59 15.93 -5.97 20.70
C SER A 59 15.42 -5.17 21.91
N SER A 60 14.33 -4.41 21.80
CA SER A 60 13.80 -3.58 22.91
C SER A 60 12.97 -4.34 23.95
N GLY A 61 12.71 -5.63 23.72
CA GLY A 61 11.91 -6.48 24.62
C GLY A 61 10.41 -6.22 24.62
N GLU A 62 9.93 -5.12 24.01
CA GLU A 62 8.49 -4.81 23.93
C GLU A 62 7.81 -5.59 22.78
N LYS A 63 6.91 -6.52 23.11
CA LYS A 63 6.19 -7.28 22.08
C LYS A 63 5.14 -6.41 21.40
N ARG A 64 5.20 -6.34 20.07
CA ARG A 64 4.20 -5.70 19.21
C ARG A 64 3.11 -6.69 18.88
N THR A 65 1.87 -6.25 19.02
CA THR A 65 0.70 -6.99 18.55
C THR A 65 0.49 -6.77 17.05
N TRP A 66 -0.15 -7.72 16.40
CA TRP A 66 -0.50 -7.63 14.98
C TRP A 66 -1.39 -6.41 14.65
N ILE A 67 -2.21 -5.96 15.62
CA ILE A 67 -3.05 -4.76 15.50
C ILE A 67 -2.18 -3.49 15.44
N GLN A 68 -1.17 -3.40 16.30
CA GLN A 68 -0.23 -2.27 16.30
C GLN A 68 0.56 -2.20 14.98
N LEU A 69 0.98 -3.35 14.45
CA LEU A 69 1.69 -3.43 13.17
C LEU A 69 0.81 -3.04 11.99
N LYS A 70 -0.44 -3.52 11.96
CA LYS A 70 -1.43 -3.11 10.95
C LYS A 70 -1.63 -1.60 10.94
N MET A 71 -1.74 -0.98 12.13
CA MET A 71 -1.87 0.47 12.26
C MET A 71 -0.60 1.21 11.81
N LYS A 72 0.58 0.72 12.21
CA LYS A 72 1.86 1.30 11.79
C LYS A 72 2.02 1.24 10.26
N TYR A 73 1.74 0.10 9.65
CA TYR A 73 1.74 -0.07 8.19
C TYR A 73 0.81 0.93 7.50
N LYS A 74 -0.46 1.03 7.95
CA LYS A 74 -1.41 2.00 7.42
C LYS A 74 -0.85 3.42 7.45
N ASN A 75 -0.27 3.82 8.58
CA ASN A 75 0.30 5.16 8.75
C ASN A 75 1.53 5.39 7.87
N LEU A 76 2.36 4.37 7.64
CA LEU A 76 3.51 4.43 6.72
C LEU A 76 3.05 4.67 5.27
N ILE A 77 2.05 3.91 4.82
CA ILE A 77 1.49 4.08 3.46
C ILE A 77 0.83 5.44 3.30
N GLN A 78 0.06 5.89 4.29
CA GLN A 78 -0.54 7.24 4.26
C GLN A 78 0.51 8.34 4.22
N LYS A 79 1.58 8.23 5.03
CA LYS A 79 2.69 9.18 5.03
C LYS A 79 3.42 9.20 3.69
N ALA A 80 3.66 8.02 3.10
CA ALA A 80 4.29 7.91 1.79
C ALA A 80 3.43 8.51 0.67
N ASN A 81 2.12 8.25 0.69
CA ASN A 81 1.19 8.83 -0.28
C ASN A 81 1.06 10.34 -0.15
N ARG A 82 1.04 10.87 1.08
CA ARG A 82 1.05 12.32 1.32
C ARG A 82 2.33 12.96 0.78
N LYS A 83 3.50 12.37 1.07
CA LYS A 83 4.78 12.84 0.53
C LYS A 83 4.79 12.84 -1.01
N ARG A 84 4.25 11.79 -1.65
CA ARG A 84 4.12 11.74 -3.12
C ARG A 84 3.19 12.84 -3.65
N ALA A 85 2.05 13.07 -3.00
CA ALA A 85 1.13 14.15 -3.38
C ALA A 85 1.78 15.53 -3.22
N GLU A 86 2.53 15.75 -2.14
CA GLU A 86 3.32 16.98 -1.92
C GLU A 86 4.39 17.16 -2.99
N SER A 87 5.13 16.11 -3.38
CA SER A 87 6.11 16.19 -4.47
C SER A 87 5.47 16.48 -5.84
N MET A 88 4.29 15.92 -6.11
CA MET A 88 3.51 16.22 -7.32
C MET A 88 2.95 17.65 -7.33
N ALA A 89 2.68 18.22 -6.16
CA ALA A 89 2.26 19.61 -6.01
C ALA A 89 3.45 20.59 -6.03
N GLY A 90 4.60 20.20 -5.50
CA GLY A 90 5.83 21.02 -5.51
C GLY A 90 6.45 21.16 -6.89
N GLN A 91 6.30 20.18 -7.79
CA GLN A 91 6.67 20.32 -9.21
C GLN A 91 5.79 21.33 -9.97
N HIS A 92 4.66 21.76 -9.40
CA HIS A 92 3.82 22.86 -9.92
C HIS A 92 4.16 24.23 -9.33
N GLN A 93 5.13 24.35 -8.41
CA GLN A 93 5.48 25.65 -7.81
C GLN A 93 6.72 26.34 -8.42
N ASP A 94 7.58 25.61 -9.14
CA ASP A 94 8.72 26.21 -9.87
C ASP A 94 8.48 26.36 -11.39
N ARG A 95 7.28 26.03 -11.87
CA ARG A 95 6.76 26.45 -13.18
C ARG A 95 5.32 26.90 -13.02
N ASP A 96 5.15 28.20 -13.12
CA ASP A 96 3.91 28.93 -13.28
C ASP A 96 3.02 29.05 -12.03
N ALA A 97 3.11 30.23 -11.42
CA ALA A 97 1.98 30.87 -10.80
C ALA A 97 0.81 30.95 -11.81
N SER A 98 0.03 29.87 -11.93
CA SER A 98 -1.30 29.88 -12.55
C SER A 98 -2.06 28.58 -12.26
N THR A 99 -2.90 28.66 -11.23
CA THR A 99 -4.28 28.16 -11.21
C THR A 99 -4.52 26.71 -11.69
N SER A 100 -4.63 25.75 -10.76
CA SER A 100 -5.30 24.47 -11.06
C SER A 100 -6.11 23.87 -9.90
N THR A 101 -5.79 24.19 -8.65
CA THR A 101 -6.54 23.65 -7.51
C THR A 101 -7.77 24.49 -7.14
N THR A 102 -7.71 25.82 -7.33
CA THR A 102 -8.80 26.76 -6.96
C THR A 102 -9.91 26.87 -8.02
N GLN A 103 -9.70 26.37 -9.23
CA GLN A 103 -10.66 26.46 -10.35
C GLN A 103 -11.73 25.35 -10.31
N LEU A 104 -11.52 24.26 -9.57
CA LEU A 104 -12.48 23.15 -9.52
C LEU A 104 -13.78 23.54 -8.81
N ASP A 105 -13.70 24.32 -7.75
CA ASP A 105 -14.86 24.68 -6.92
C ASP A 105 -15.77 25.74 -7.58
N THR A 106 -15.39 26.27 -8.75
CA THR A 106 -16.13 27.29 -9.52
C THR A 106 -16.74 26.74 -10.82
N LEU A 107 -16.49 25.47 -11.17
CA LEU A 107 -16.95 24.90 -12.43
C LEU A 107 -18.40 24.40 -12.35
N PRO A 108 -19.21 24.62 -13.40
CA PRO A 108 -20.54 24.02 -13.50
C PRO A 108 -20.46 22.50 -13.35
N VAL A 109 -21.46 21.91 -12.67
CA VAL A 109 -21.54 20.47 -12.33
C VAL A 109 -21.24 19.53 -13.51
N LYS A 110 -21.67 19.90 -14.73
CA LYS A 110 -21.41 19.13 -15.95
C LYS A 110 -19.93 18.99 -16.28
N GLU A 111 -19.14 20.05 -16.06
CA GLU A 111 -17.70 20.04 -16.32
C GLU A 111 -16.96 19.26 -15.23
N LEU A 112 -17.43 19.33 -13.98
CA LEU A 112 -16.94 18.47 -12.89
C LEU A 112 -17.15 16.99 -13.19
N TYR A 113 -18.33 16.61 -13.70
CA TYR A 113 -18.61 15.24 -14.09
C TYR A 113 -17.71 14.76 -15.24
N LYS A 114 -17.50 15.61 -16.25
CA LYS A 114 -16.59 15.32 -17.37
C LYS A 114 -15.15 15.10 -16.89
N GLN A 115 -14.67 15.95 -15.98
CA GLN A 115 -13.34 15.81 -15.39
C GLN A 115 -13.21 14.56 -14.51
N HIS A 116 -14.23 14.25 -13.71
CA HIS A 116 -14.28 13.02 -12.92
C HIS A 116 -14.21 11.79 -13.83
N LEU A 117 -14.98 11.77 -14.92
CA LEU A 117 -14.97 10.67 -15.88
C LEU A 117 -13.60 10.52 -16.53
N LYS A 118 -12.96 11.62 -16.94
CA LYS A 118 -11.59 11.61 -17.47
C LYS A 118 -10.59 10.99 -16.48
N LYS A 119 -10.61 11.42 -15.22
CA LYS A 119 -9.76 10.86 -14.15
C LYS A 119 -10.05 9.38 -13.90
N SER A 120 -11.32 8.97 -14.01
CA SER A 120 -11.72 7.57 -13.90
C SER A 120 -11.14 6.72 -15.04
N ILE A 121 -11.23 7.19 -16.28
CA ILE A 121 -10.65 6.53 -17.46
C ILE A 121 -9.12 6.45 -17.35
N GLU A 122 -8.45 7.52 -16.95
CA GLU A 122 -6.99 7.51 -16.78
C GLU A 122 -6.56 6.49 -15.73
N LYS A 123 -7.31 6.39 -14.63
CA LYS A 123 -7.06 5.39 -13.60
C LYS A 123 -7.23 3.96 -14.13
N THR A 124 -8.29 3.69 -14.90
CA THR A 124 -8.51 2.35 -15.47
C THR A 124 -7.45 1.99 -16.50
N VAL A 125 -7.02 2.93 -17.35
CA VAL A 125 -5.93 2.72 -18.31
C VAL A 125 -4.62 2.36 -17.59
N MET A 126 -4.30 3.05 -16.49
CA MET A 126 -3.10 2.74 -15.69
C MET A 126 -3.20 1.35 -15.04
N GLU A 127 -4.37 0.94 -14.58
CA GLU A 127 -4.60 -0.39 -13.99
C GLU A 127 -4.46 -1.50 -15.05
N ILE A 128 -5.01 -1.30 -16.26
CA ILE A 128 -4.82 -2.20 -17.40
C ILE A 128 -3.33 -2.36 -17.72
N LYS A 129 -2.58 -1.26 -17.79
CA LYS A 129 -1.13 -1.27 -18.08
C LYS A 129 -0.33 -2.03 -17.03
N TYR A 130 -0.71 -1.92 -15.76
CA TYR A 130 -0.07 -2.67 -14.69
C TYR A 130 -0.32 -4.18 -14.81
N LEU A 131 -1.57 -4.56 -15.10
CA LEU A 131 -1.94 -5.96 -15.31
C LEU A 131 -1.22 -6.57 -16.53
N ASP A 132 -1.13 -5.86 -17.63
CA ASP A 132 -0.38 -6.28 -18.84
C ASP A 132 1.09 -6.59 -18.52
N ARG A 133 1.76 -5.71 -17.77
CA ARG A 133 3.14 -5.94 -17.32
C ARG A 133 3.26 -7.17 -16.43
N LYS A 134 2.29 -7.39 -15.55
CA LYS A 134 2.27 -8.55 -14.66
C LYS A 134 2.04 -9.85 -15.44
N LEU A 135 1.15 -9.83 -16.44
CA LEU A 135 0.88 -10.96 -17.32
C LEU A 135 2.14 -11.34 -18.11
N LYS A 136 2.81 -10.38 -18.76
CA LYS A 136 4.07 -10.61 -19.48
C LYS A 136 5.15 -11.28 -18.63
N LYS A 137 5.24 -10.92 -17.35
CA LYS A 137 6.19 -11.55 -16.43
C LYS A 137 5.84 -13.02 -16.17
N VAL A 138 4.56 -13.34 -16.08
CA VAL A 138 4.08 -14.72 -15.91
C VAL A 138 4.32 -15.53 -17.19
N ASP A 139 4.02 -14.96 -18.36
CA ASP A 139 4.24 -15.63 -19.65
C ASP A 139 5.72 -16.00 -19.85
N LEU A 140 6.64 -15.09 -19.50
CA LEU A 140 8.08 -15.37 -19.53
C LEU A 140 8.47 -16.49 -18.54
N ALA A 141 7.87 -16.52 -17.35
CA ALA A 141 8.14 -17.58 -16.38
C ALA A 141 7.65 -18.94 -16.88
N ILE A 142 6.48 -18.99 -17.53
CA ILE A 142 5.96 -20.22 -18.17
C ILE A 142 6.94 -20.69 -19.25
N LEU A 143 7.39 -19.80 -20.14
CA LEU A 143 8.34 -20.17 -21.21
C LEU A 143 9.66 -20.73 -20.67
N LEU A 144 10.19 -20.17 -19.58
CA LEU A 144 11.41 -20.66 -18.95
C LEU A 144 11.21 -22.06 -18.34
N LEU A 145 10.09 -22.28 -17.65
CA LEU A 145 9.75 -23.59 -17.08
C LEU A 145 9.54 -24.64 -18.18
N GLU A 146 8.84 -24.29 -19.25
CA GLU A 146 8.65 -25.17 -20.41
C GLU A 146 9.97 -25.57 -21.06
N ARG A 147 10.94 -24.65 -21.13
CA ARG A 147 12.28 -24.97 -21.63
C ARG A 147 13.00 -25.95 -20.71
N GLN A 148 12.93 -25.76 -19.40
CA GLN A 148 13.54 -26.65 -18.41
C GLN A 148 12.94 -28.06 -18.43
N LEU A 149 11.66 -28.21 -18.77
CA LEU A 149 11.01 -29.52 -18.88
C LEU A 149 11.31 -30.26 -20.19
N ARG A 150 11.87 -29.56 -21.19
CA ARG A 150 12.25 -30.14 -22.48
C ARG A 150 13.71 -30.64 -22.54
N GLU A 151 14.53 -30.25 -21.58
CA GLU A 151 15.92 -30.70 -21.37
C GLU A 151 15.96 -31.81 -20.31
#